data_AF-A0A1G3T0T1-F1
#
_entry.id   AF-A0A1G3T0T1-F1
#
_cell.length_a   1.000
_cell.length_b   1.000
_cell.length_c   1.000
_cell.angle_alpha   90.00
_cell.angle_beta   90.00
_cell.angle_gamma   90.00
#
_symmetry.space_group_name_H-M   'P 1'
#
loop_
_entity.id
_entity.type
_entity.pdbx_description
1 polymer ?
#
loop_
_entity_poly.entity_id
_entity_poly.type
_entity_poly.pdbx_seq_one_letter_code
_entity_poly.pdbx_strand_id
1 'polypeptide(L)'
;MSSPLDRLKNLTAQISSYELERKSNLKSLEELYLKLGINTKVGEFDALFEFKAINLSGLSLGDDDLGAIKEGKYAQIIAIIYDKEAKVKNKNISLAYYGRAEKLSAPLKRDIIAFVLGWRFEKSFRTLEHYHNLMATLKSYPSE
;
A
#
# COMPACT_ATOMS: atom_id res chain seq x y z
N MET A 1 -25.30 26.36 -13.62
CA MET A 1 -24.07 26.46 -12.79
C MET A 1 -24.40 25.94 -11.40
N SER A 2 -23.58 25.07 -10.80
CA SER A 2 -23.85 24.57 -9.43
C SER A 2 -23.63 25.68 -8.39
N SER A 3 -24.47 25.74 -7.36
CA SER A 3 -24.32 26.76 -6.32
C SER A 3 -23.06 26.50 -5.46
N PRO A 4 -22.50 27.53 -4.80
CA PRO A 4 -21.41 27.34 -3.83
C PRO A 4 -21.75 26.31 -2.74
N LEU A 5 -23.02 26.23 -2.33
CA LEU A 5 -23.50 25.27 -1.34
C LEU A 5 -23.49 23.83 -1.88
N ASP A 6 -23.84 23.63 -3.16
CA ASP A 6 -23.78 22.31 -3.80
C ASP A 6 -22.34 21.83 -3.97
N ARG A 7 -21.42 22.75 -4.28
CA ARG A 7 -19.97 22.43 -4.32
C ARG A 7 -19.45 22.03 -2.96
N LEU A 8 -19.83 22.75 -1.90
CA LEU A 8 -19.45 22.41 -0.53
C LEU A 8 -19.98 21.03 -0.13
N LYS A 9 -21.27 20.75 -0.37
CA LYS A 9 -21.88 19.44 -0.08
C LYS A 9 -21.17 18.30 -0.82
N ASN A 10 -20.85 18.49 -2.10
CA ASN A 10 -20.16 17.48 -2.89
C ASN A 10 -18.73 17.22 -2.39
N LEU A 11 -17.99 18.28 -2.02
CA LEU A 11 -16.66 18.14 -1.42
C LEU A 11 -16.72 17.42 -0.07
N THR A 12 -17.69 17.77 0.80
CA THR A 12 -17.85 17.10 2.09
C THR A 12 -18.19 15.62 1.91
N ALA A 13 -19.10 15.29 0.98
CA ALA A 13 -19.46 13.90 0.68
C ALA A 13 -18.27 13.09 0.15
N GLN A 14 -17.44 13.68 -0.73
CA GLN A 14 -16.23 13.03 -1.25
C GLN A 14 -15.20 12.78 -0.14
N ILE A 15 -14.95 13.77 0.73
CA ILE A 15 -14.02 13.61 1.86
C ILE A 15 -14.50 12.52 2.82
N SER A 16 -15.80 12.52 3.16
CA SER A 16 -16.36 11.49 4.02
C SER A 16 -16.28 10.08 3.40
N SER A 17 -16.40 9.95 2.07
CA SER A 17 -16.21 8.67 1.37
C SER A 17 -14.79 8.14 1.54
N TYR A 18 -13.77 8.97 1.28
CA TYR A 18 -12.38 8.55 1.37
C TYR A 18 -11.95 8.14 2.78
N GLU A 19 -12.39 8.86 3.81
CA GLU A 19 -12.11 8.50 5.21
C GLU A 19 -12.73 7.14 5.59
N LEU A 20 -13.96 6.88 5.14
CA LEU A 20 -14.61 5.58 5.36
C LEU A 20 -13.89 4.45 4.61
N GLU A 21 -13.47 4.70 3.36
CA GLU A 21 -12.70 3.76 2.56
C GLU A 21 -11.35 3.42 3.20
N ARG A 22 -10.61 4.44 3.70
CA ARG A 22 -9.34 4.23 4.43
C ARG A 22 -9.53 3.40 5.68
N LYS A 23 -10.55 3.71 6.49
CA LYS A 23 -10.85 2.96 7.71
C LYS A 23 -11.17 1.50 7.41
N SER A 24 -11.99 1.26 6.38
CA SER A 24 -12.30 -0.11 5.94
C SER A 24 -11.06 -0.82 5.40
N ASN A 25 -10.24 -0.14 4.60
CA ASN A 25 -9.03 -0.69 4.03
C ASN A 25 -8.01 -1.09 5.10
N LEU A 26 -7.76 -0.23 6.10
CA LEU A 26 -6.84 -0.51 7.19
C LEU A 26 -7.25 -1.78 7.97
N LYS A 27 -8.54 -1.91 8.27
CA LYS A 27 -9.07 -3.11 8.94
C LYS A 27 -8.82 -4.37 8.11
N SER A 28 -9.18 -4.35 6.83
CA SER A 28 -8.95 -5.51 5.94
C SER A 28 -7.47 -5.81 5.75
N LEU A 29 -6.62 -4.78 5.71
CA LEU A 29 -5.18 -4.93 5.58
C LEU A 29 -4.55 -5.57 6.82
N GLU A 30 -5.01 -5.22 8.02
CA GLU A 30 -4.57 -5.80 9.29
C GLU A 30 -4.98 -7.27 9.41
N GLU A 31 -6.22 -7.60 9.01
CA GLU A 31 -6.69 -9.00 8.93
C GLU A 31 -5.82 -9.82 7.96
N LEU A 32 -5.51 -9.27 6.79
CA LEU A 32 -4.65 -9.91 5.79
C LEU A 32 -3.20 -10.03 6.28
N TYR A 33 -2.66 -9.02 6.96
CA TYR A 33 -1.33 -9.03 7.54
C TYR A 33 -1.12 -10.25 8.47
N LEU A 34 -2.10 -10.54 9.32
CA LEU A 34 -2.09 -11.72 10.18
C LEU A 34 -2.32 -13.01 9.37
N LYS A 35 -3.35 -13.03 8.52
CA LYS A 35 -3.73 -14.22 7.74
C LYS A 35 -2.62 -14.72 6.82
N LEU A 36 -1.87 -13.80 6.22
CA LEU A 36 -0.78 -14.08 5.29
C LEU A 36 0.55 -14.37 6.00
N GLY A 37 0.59 -14.32 7.34
CA GLY A 37 1.76 -14.60 8.16
C GLY A 37 2.85 -13.53 8.09
N ILE A 38 2.54 -12.32 7.61
CA ILE A 38 3.50 -11.22 7.45
C ILE A 38 4.01 -10.75 8.82
N ASN A 39 3.17 -10.87 9.85
CA ASN A 39 3.47 -10.60 11.25
C ASN A 39 4.68 -11.37 11.80
N THR A 40 5.01 -12.51 11.21
CA THR A 40 6.19 -13.30 11.59
C THR A 40 7.51 -12.63 11.20
N LYS A 41 7.47 -11.73 10.21
CA LYS A 41 8.64 -11.02 9.69
C LYS A 41 8.68 -9.55 10.10
N VAL A 42 7.52 -8.92 10.15
CA VAL A 42 7.31 -7.52 10.55
C VAL A 42 6.40 -7.59 11.75
N GLY A 43 6.91 -7.38 12.98
CA GLY A 43 6.13 -7.69 14.19
C GLY A 43 4.96 -6.73 14.47
N GLU A 44 5.14 -5.46 14.13
CA GLU A 44 4.12 -4.41 14.32
C GLU A 44 3.47 -4.06 12.98
N PHE A 45 2.14 -3.98 12.96
CA PHE A 45 1.39 -3.68 11.73
C PHE A 45 1.80 -2.33 11.12
N ASP A 46 1.91 -1.29 11.94
CA ASP A 46 2.28 0.06 11.48
C ASP A 46 3.68 0.11 10.87
N ALA A 47 4.59 -0.80 11.26
CA ALA A 47 5.93 -0.88 10.68
C ALA A 47 5.91 -1.25 9.19
N LEU A 48 4.79 -1.79 8.66
CA LEU A 48 4.63 -1.98 7.22
C LEU A 48 4.75 -0.67 6.45
N PHE A 49 4.37 0.46 7.04
CA PHE A 49 4.36 1.75 6.34
C PHE A 49 5.72 2.44 6.32
N GLU A 50 6.71 1.93 7.06
CA GLU A 50 8.11 2.37 6.98
C GLU A 50 8.80 1.90 5.70
N PHE A 51 8.28 0.84 5.07
CA PHE A 51 8.78 0.41 3.77
C PHE A 51 8.52 1.48 2.71
N LYS A 52 9.52 1.65 1.84
CA LYS A 52 9.45 2.56 0.70
C LYS A 52 8.45 2.06 -0.33
N ALA A 53 8.40 0.75 -0.54
CA ALA A 53 7.47 0.09 -1.45
C ALA A 53 7.23 -1.35 -1.02
N ILE A 54 6.05 -1.88 -1.34
CA ILE A 54 5.74 -3.32 -1.32
C ILE A 54 5.32 -3.73 -2.73
N ASN A 55 5.93 -4.82 -3.20
CA ASN A 55 5.77 -5.40 -4.52
C ASN A 55 5.38 -6.87 -4.44
N LEU A 56 4.82 -7.37 -5.54
CA LEU A 56 4.41 -8.75 -5.71
C LEU A 56 5.18 -9.40 -6.87
N SER A 57 5.83 -10.52 -6.59
CA SER A 57 6.35 -11.45 -7.59
C SER A 57 5.35 -12.57 -7.84
N GLY A 58 5.38 -13.17 -9.04
CA GLY A 58 4.60 -14.36 -9.39
C GLY A 58 3.15 -14.11 -9.83
N LEU A 59 2.57 -12.98 -9.46
CA LEU A 59 1.24 -12.54 -9.87
C LEU A 59 1.32 -11.12 -10.45
N SER A 60 0.46 -10.79 -11.41
CA SER A 60 0.36 -9.44 -11.93
C SER A 60 -0.46 -8.53 -11.02
N LEU A 61 -0.06 -7.26 -10.99
CA LEU A 61 -0.78 -6.13 -10.40
C LEU A 61 -1.08 -5.06 -11.47
N GLY A 62 -0.96 -5.41 -12.76
CA GLY A 62 -1.32 -4.54 -13.87
C GLY A 62 -2.83 -4.45 -14.01
N ASP A 63 -3.31 -3.32 -14.52
CA ASP A 63 -4.74 -3.05 -14.66
C ASP A 63 -5.40 -4.02 -15.65
N ASP A 64 -4.70 -4.35 -16.75
CA ASP A 64 -5.22 -5.19 -17.83
C ASP A 64 -5.19 -6.70 -17.52
N ASP A 65 -4.36 -7.13 -16.56
CA ASP A 65 -4.09 -8.54 -16.29
C ASP A 65 -4.03 -8.87 -14.79
N LEU A 66 -4.76 -8.11 -13.96
CA LEU A 66 -4.72 -8.23 -12.50
C LEU A 66 -4.87 -9.69 -12.03
N GLY A 67 -3.87 -10.16 -11.29
CA GLY A 67 -3.83 -11.52 -10.76
C GLY A 67 -3.43 -12.62 -11.74
N ALA A 68 -3.11 -12.27 -13.00
CA ALA A 68 -2.53 -13.21 -13.96
C ALA A 68 -1.24 -13.82 -13.39
N ILE A 69 -1.09 -15.13 -13.62
CA ILE A 69 0.05 -15.90 -13.12
C ILE A 69 1.24 -15.64 -14.02
N LYS A 70 2.38 -15.32 -13.43
CA LYS A 70 3.66 -15.25 -14.14
C LYS A 70 4.29 -16.64 -14.12
N GLU A 71 4.18 -17.37 -15.22
CA GLU A 71 4.69 -18.74 -15.32
C GLU A 71 6.17 -18.85 -14.97
N GLY A 72 6.54 -19.93 -14.29
CA GLY A 72 7.87 -20.20 -13.80
C GLY A 72 8.31 -19.31 -12.64
N LYS A 73 7.43 -18.47 -12.08
CA LYS A 73 7.76 -17.57 -10.97
C LYS A 73 7.15 -18.02 -9.64
N TYR A 74 7.79 -17.57 -8.57
CA TYR A 74 7.30 -17.76 -7.21
C TYR A 74 6.44 -16.57 -6.79
N ALA A 75 5.33 -16.88 -6.13
CA ALA A 75 4.48 -15.89 -5.48
C ALA A 75 5.14 -15.44 -4.18
N GLN A 76 5.49 -14.15 -4.12
CA GLN A 76 6.23 -13.58 -3.01
C GLN A 76 5.89 -12.11 -2.83
N ILE A 77 5.66 -11.71 -1.59
CA ILE A 77 5.51 -10.30 -1.20
C ILE A 77 6.89 -9.79 -0.79
N ILE A 78 7.33 -8.70 -1.43
CA ILE A 78 8.67 -8.15 -1.30
C ILE A 78 8.57 -6.68 -0.91
N ALA A 79 9.18 -6.30 0.21
CA ALA A 79 9.33 -4.93 0.64
C ALA A 79 10.66 -4.33 0.17
N ILE A 80 10.69 -3.02 -0.01
CA ILE A 80 11.90 -2.24 -0.26
C ILE A 80 12.15 -1.33 0.94
N ILE A 81 13.30 -1.49 1.58
CA ILE A 81 13.81 -0.53 2.57
C ILE A 81 14.76 0.45 1.90
N TYR A 82 14.83 1.66 2.45
CA TYR A 82 15.83 2.66 2.07
C TYR A 82 16.79 2.92 3.24
N ASP A 83 18.05 2.66 3.01
CA ASP A 83 19.15 2.83 3.95
C ASP A 83 20.07 3.93 3.42
N LYS A 84 20.10 5.08 4.10
CA LYS A 84 20.86 6.27 3.67
C LYS A 84 22.37 6.05 3.74
N GLU A 85 22.81 5.20 4.66
CA GLU A 85 24.23 4.99 4.99
C GLU A 85 24.83 3.82 4.20
N ALA A 86 24.00 2.96 3.60
CA ALA A 86 24.48 1.84 2.80
C ALA A 86 24.97 2.25 1.40
N LYS A 87 26.01 1.55 0.93
CA LYS A 87 26.52 1.65 -0.47
C LYS A 87 25.42 1.38 -1.50
N VAL A 88 24.55 0.39 -1.24
CA VAL A 88 23.32 0.14 -2.01
C VAL A 88 22.13 0.54 -1.14
N LYS A 89 21.53 1.67 -1.47
CA LYS A 89 20.53 2.31 -0.61
C LYS A 89 19.18 1.61 -0.60
N ASN A 90 18.77 0.96 -1.69
CA ASN A 90 17.52 0.21 -1.74
C ASN A 90 17.83 -1.28 -1.56
N LYS A 91 17.23 -1.91 -0.54
CA LYS A 91 17.38 -3.36 -0.31
C LYS A 91 16.01 -4.02 -0.34
N ASN A 92 15.92 -5.15 -1.04
CA ASN A 92 14.71 -5.98 -1.07
C ASN A 92 14.68 -6.90 0.13
N ILE A 93 13.51 -7.00 0.77
CA ILE A 93 13.25 -7.92 1.88
C ILE A 93 12.03 -8.77 1.50
N SER A 94 12.18 -10.09 1.57
CA SER A 94 11.05 -11.00 1.49
C SER A 94 10.19 -10.86 2.73
N LEU A 95 8.93 -10.44 2.57
CA LEU A 95 7.95 -10.43 3.66
C LEU A 95 7.31 -11.80 3.83
N ALA A 96 6.94 -12.45 2.73
CA ALA A 96 6.41 -13.81 2.74
C ALA A 96 6.56 -14.48 1.37
N TYR A 97 6.72 -15.80 1.40
CA TYR A 97 6.89 -16.66 0.24
C TYR A 97 5.84 -17.77 0.27
N TYR A 98 5.13 -17.97 -0.85
CA TYR A 98 4.00 -18.89 -0.92
C TYR A 98 4.23 -20.07 -1.88
N GLY A 99 5.40 -20.16 -2.51
CA GLY A 99 5.69 -21.20 -3.49
C GLY A 99 5.38 -20.78 -4.92
N ARG A 100 5.30 -21.77 -5.83
CA ARG A 100 5.05 -21.57 -7.26
C ARG A 100 3.68 -20.94 -7.47
N ALA A 101 3.60 -19.85 -8.24
CA ALA A 101 2.38 -19.09 -8.42
C ALA A 101 1.23 -19.92 -9.04
N GLU A 102 1.58 -20.87 -9.91
CA GLU A 102 0.68 -21.83 -10.56
C GLU A 102 -0.01 -22.74 -9.55
N LYS A 103 0.67 -23.06 -8.44
CA LYS A 103 0.20 -24.00 -7.42
C LYS A 103 -0.66 -23.33 -6.35
N LEU A 104 -0.76 -22.00 -6.34
CA LEU A 104 -1.56 -21.29 -5.34
C LEU A 104 -3.06 -21.47 -5.61
N SER A 105 -3.83 -21.64 -4.54
CA SER A 105 -5.28 -21.61 -4.60
C SER A 105 -5.78 -20.21 -4.97
N ALA A 106 -6.93 -20.12 -5.63
CA ALA A 106 -7.53 -18.84 -5.99
C ALA A 106 -7.78 -17.92 -4.78
N PRO A 107 -8.27 -18.41 -3.61
CA PRO A 107 -8.41 -17.57 -2.41
C PRO A 107 -7.09 -16.97 -1.94
N LEU A 108 -6.01 -17.76 -1.89
CA LEU A 108 -4.71 -17.26 -1.45
C LEU A 108 -4.14 -16.22 -2.42
N LYS A 109 -4.30 -16.40 -3.74
CA LYS A 109 -3.93 -15.39 -4.74
C LYS A 109 -4.67 -14.08 -4.49
N ARG A 110 -5.99 -14.15 -4.27
CA ARG A 110 -6.84 -12.99 -3.98
C ARG A 110 -6.36 -12.24 -2.74
N ASP A 111 -6.09 -12.95 -1.65
CA ASP A 111 -5.63 -12.37 -0.40
C ASP A 111 -4.26 -11.67 -0.55
N ILE A 112 -3.31 -12.31 -1.25
CA ILE A 112 -1.99 -11.73 -1.54
C ILE A 112 -2.12 -10.43 -2.34
N ILE A 113 -2.93 -10.44 -3.40
CA ILE A 113 -3.17 -9.26 -4.25
C ILE A 113 -3.84 -8.16 -3.43
N ALA A 114 -4.89 -8.48 -2.69
CA ALA A 114 -5.62 -7.54 -1.84
C ALA A 114 -4.72 -6.90 -0.79
N PHE A 115 -3.81 -7.66 -0.18
CA PHE A 115 -2.85 -7.14 0.78
C PHE A 115 -1.93 -6.09 0.13
N VAL A 116 -1.33 -6.41 -1.02
CA VAL A 116 -0.39 -5.48 -1.68
C VAL A 116 -1.12 -4.22 -2.18
N LEU A 117 -2.33 -4.35 -2.73
CA LEU A 117 -3.12 -3.20 -3.15
C LEU A 117 -3.59 -2.35 -1.97
N GLY A 118 -4.09 -2.98 -0.90
CA GLY A 118 -4.55 -2.28 0.30
C GLY A 118 -3.41 -1.53 1.01
N TRP A 119 -2.20 -2.11 1.02
CA TRP A 119 -1.01 -1.40 1.50
C TRP A 119 -0.66 -0.21 0.61
N ARG A 120 -0.66 -0.38 -0.72
CA ARG A 120 -0.34 0.71 -1.68
C ARG A 120 -1.34 1.85 -1.60
N PHE A 121 -2.62 1.54 -1.42
CA PHE A 121 -3.67 2.50 -1.20
C PHE A 121 -3.36 3.36 0.03
N GLU A 122 -3.16 2.73 1.19
CA GLU A 122 -2.88 3.46 2.44
C GLU A 122 -1.55 4.22 2.38
N LYS A 123 -0.50 3.63 1.81
CA LYS A 123 0.80 4.31 1.62
C LYS A 123 0.65 5.59 0.81
N SER A 124 -0.19 5.58 -0.22
CA SER A 124 -0.44 6.75 -1.07
C SER A 124 -1.10 7.89 -0.29
N PHE A 125 -2.07 7.58 0.58
CA PHE A 125 -2.68 8.59 1.45
C PHE A 125 -1.69 9.15 2.47
N ARG A 126 -0.87 8.31 3.10
CA ARG A 126 0.18 8.77 4.02
C ARG A 126 1.20 9.67 3.31
N THR A 127 1.55 9.35 2.06
CA THR A 127 2.40 10.21 1.23
C THR A 127 1.72 11.55 0.91
N LEU A 128 0.43 11.54 0.55
CA LEU A 128 -0.34 12.74 0.31
C LEU A 128 -0.38 13.65 1.55
N GLU A 129 -0.70 13.08 2.72
CA GLU A 129 -0.71 13.78 4.00
C GLU A 129 0.66 14.38 4.34
N HIS A 130 1.74 13.63 4.13
CA HIS A 130 3.10 14.12 4.31
C HIS A 130 3.38 15.37 3.45
N TYR A 131 3.01 15.35 2.17
CA TYR A 131 3.21 16.52 1.30
C TYR A 131 2.32 17.70 1.66
N HIS A 132 1.07 17.46 2.09
CA HIS A 132 0.23 18.52 2.64
C HIS A 132 0.89 19.22 3.84
N ASN A 133 1.47 18.45 4.75
CA ASN A 133 2.16 18.97 5.92
C ASN A 133 3.42 19.76 5.53
N LEU A 134 4.23 19.25 4.60
CA LEU A 134 5.40 19.97 4.08
C LEU A 134 5.01 21.30 3.43
N MET A 135 3.94 21.31 2.62
CA MET A 135 3.44 22.53 2.00
C MET A 135 2.92 23.54 3.02
N ALA A 136 2.30 23.07 4.11
CA ALA A 136 1.87 23.95 5.20
C ALA A 136 3.08 24.61 5.89
N THR A 137 4.12 23.82 6.19
CA THR A 137 5.39 24.32 6.75
C THR A 137 6.10 25.30 5.80
N LEU A 138 6.04 25.07 4.49
CA LEU A 138 6.62 25.98 3.49
C LEU A 138 5.96 27.36 3.52
N LYS A 139 4.66 27.47 3.83
CA LYS A 139 3.99 28.78 3.94
C LYS A 139 4.50 29.62 5.11
N SER A 140 5.08 28.99 6.13
CA SER A 140 5.74 29.67 7.24
C SER A 140 7.25 29.88 7.03
N TYR A 141 7.79 29.47 5.88
CA TYR A 141 9.21 29.67 5.59
C TYR A 141 9.48 31.17 5.33
N PRO A 142 10.58 31.74 5.88
CA PRO A 142 10.95 33.11 5.60
C PRO A 142 11.13 33.33 4.10
N SER A 143 10.53 34.39 3.57
CA SER A 143 10.90 34.91 2.26
C SER A 143 12.14 35.78 2.46
N GLU A 144 13.26 35.42 1.83
CA GLU A 144 14.40 36.34 1.70
C GLU A 144 14.01 37.61 0.94
#